data_AF-A0ABD5S396-F1
#
_entry.id   AF-A0ABD5S396-F1
#
_cell.length_a   1.000
_cell.length_b   1.000
_cell.length_c   1.000
_cell.angle_alpha   90.00
_cell.angle_beta   90.00
_cell.angle_gamma   90.00
#
_symmetry.space_group_name_H-M   'P 1'
#
loop_
_entity.id
_entity.type
_entity.pdbx_description
1 polymer ?
#
loop_
_entity_poly.entity_id
_entity_poly.type
_entity_poly.pdbx_seq_one_letter_code
_entity_poly.pdbx_strand_id
1 'polypeptide(L)'
;MCRETKREPSWVSAIRLAFLRGEITVEGVLEEANLEPGHERTVRNVLSTMADRDLIRPVDGKEDTYVPGPVLVNSDRHGLDFGKASDGGAHRWQSSD
;
A
#
# COMPACT_ATOMS: atom_id res chain seq x y z
N MET A 1 11.36 -1.57 -27.80
CA MET A 1 11.83 -1.58 -26.40
C MET A 1 10.62 -1.36 -25.51
N CYS A 2 9.89 -2.44 -25.18
CA CYS A 2 8.72 -2.35 -24.29
C CYS A 2 9.24 -2.34 -22.86
N ARG A 3 9.29 -1.16 -22.22
CA ARG A 3 9.46 -1.09 -20.77
C ARG A 3 8.11 -1.47 -20.18
N GLU A 4 7.99 -2.68 -19.65
CA GLU A 4 6.93 -3.00 -18.70
C GLU A 4 7.10 -2.05 -17.51
N THR A 5 6.36 -0.95 -17.51
CA THR A 5 6.15 -0.14 -16.32
C THR A 5 5.39 -1.04 -15.36
N LYS A 6 6.09 -1.60 -14.37
CA LYS A 6 5.49 -2.41 -13.31
C LYS A 6 4.50 -1.51 -12.53
N ARG A 7 3.26 -1.45 -12.99
CA ARG A 7 2.16 -0.76 -12.32
C ARG A 7 1.78 -1.58 -11.10
N GLU A 8 1.93 -1.00 -9.92
CA GLU A 8 1.46 -1.63 -8.69
C GLU A 8 -0.06 -1.36 -8.55
N PRO A 9 -0.84 -2.28 -7.97
CA PRO A 9 -2.22 -1.99 -7.63
C PRO A 9 -2.31 -0.85 -6.59
N SER A 10 -3.25 0.08 -6.77
CA SER A 10 -3.40 1.27 -5.91
C SER A 10 -3.46 0.96 -4.41
N TRP A 11 -4.07 -0.17 -4.03
CA TRP A 11 -4.16 -0.58 -2.62
C TRP A 11 -2.80 -0.95 -2.02
N VAL A 12 -1.87 -1.52 -2.81
CA VAL A 12 -0.51 -1.86 -2.36
C VAL A 12 0.25 -0.57 -2.08
N SER A 13 0.20 0.39 -3.01
CA SER A 13 0.86 1.69 -2.87
C SER A 13 0.29 2.48 -1.69
N ALA A 14 -1.03 2.45 -1.47
CA ALA A 14 -1.67 3.04 -0.30
C ALA A 14 -1.16 2.45 1.02
N ILE A 15 -1.04 1.12 1.12
CA ILE A 15 -0.47 0.45 2.30
C ILE A 15 0.98 0.87 2.51
N ARG A 16 1.79 0.94 1.44
CA ARG A 16 3.19 1.38 1.54
C ARG A 16 3.29 2.83 2.05
N LEU A 17 2.48 3.74 1.52
CA LEU A 17 2.42 5.13 2.00
C LEU A 17 1.99 5.22 3.47
N ALA A 18 1.00 4.40 3.87
CA ALA A 18 0.56 4.30 5.25
C ALA A 18 1.73 3.94 6.20
N PHE A 19 2.56 2.96 5.83
CA PHE A 19 3.70 2.53 6.64
C PHE A 19 4.90 3.48 6.58
N LEU A 20 5.21 4.05 5.41
CA LEU A 20 6.42 4.86 5.23
C LEU A 20 6.23 6.33 5.61
N ARG A 21 5.04 6.89 5.37
CA ARG A 21 4.75 8.32 5.55
C ARG A 21 3.72 8.59 6.64
N GLY A 22 2.91 7.60 7.02
CA GLY A 22 1.82 7.78 7.99
C GLY A 22 0.63 8.59 7.45
N GLU A 23 0.67 8.99 6.18
CA GLU A 23 -0.37 9.74 5.47
C GLU A 23 -0.50 9.18 4.06
N ILE A 24 -1.73 9.09 3.57
CA ILE A 24 -2.09 8.60 2.24
C ILE A 24 -2.92 9.69 1.56
N THR A 25 -2.50 10.11 0.37
CA THR A 25 -3.26 11.02 -0.49
C THR A 25 -3.54 10.36 -1.84
N VAL A 26 -4.57 10.81 -2.56
CA VAL A 26 -4.88 10.31 -3.91
C VAL A 26 -3.69 10.53 -4.85
N GLU A 27 -3.10 11.72 -4.82
CA GLU A 27 -1.92 12.08 -5.62
C GLU A 27 -0.73 11.19 -5.27
N GLY A 28 -0.47 10.98 -3.98
CA GLY A 28 0.61 10.12 -3.53
C GLY A 28 0.45 8.68 -4.01
N VAL A 29 -0.78 8.16 -4.03
CA VAL A 29 -1.06 6.80 -4.55
C VAL A 29 -0.89 6.74 -6.06
N LEU A 30 -1.29 7.76 -6.81
CA LEU A 30 -1.08 7.81 -8.26
C LEU A 30 0.41 7.79 -8.61
N GLU A 31 1.20 8.60 -7.91
CA GLU A 31 2.66 8.65 -8.06
C GLU A 31 3.31 7.32 -7.69
N GLU A 32 3.02 6.80 -6.49
CA GLU A 32 3.64 5.58 -5.97
C GLU A 32 3.25 4.34 -6.80
N ALA A 33 2.01 4.27 -7.30
CA ALA A 33 1.55 3.18 -8.15
C ALA A 33 1.99 3.33 -9.63
N ASN A 34 2.66 4.44 -9.96
CA ASN A 34 3.04 4.81 -11.32
C ASN A 34 1.84 4.77 -12.29
N LEU A 35 0.74 5.40 -11.85
CA LEU A 35 -0.51 5.52 -12.61
C LEU A 35 -0.54 6.81 -13.40
N GLU A 36 -1.06 6.72 -14.62
CA GLU A 36 -1.26 7.89 -15.47
C GLU A 36 -2.37 8.80 -14.88
N PRO A 37 -2.33 10.12 -15.15
CA PRO A 37 -3.45 11.02 -14.87
C PRO A 37 -4.78 10.48 -15.41
N GLY A 38 -5.88 10.73 -14.68
CA GLY A 38 -7.22 10.23 -15.03
C GLY A 38 -7.67 9.00 -14.22
N HIS A 39 -6.80 8.44 -13.37
CA HIS A 39 -7.13 7.31 -12.49
C HIS A 39 -7.60 7.76 -11.09
N GLU A 40 -7.75 9.06 -10.83
CA GLU A 40 -8.08 9.65 -9.52
C GLU A 40 -9.37 9.03 -8.97
N ARG A 41 -10.41 8.90 -9.82
CA ARG A 41 -11.69 8.29 -9.41
C ARG A 41 -11.54 6.83 -8.98
N THR A 42 -10.73 6.06 -9.71
CA THR A 42 -10.46 4.66 -9.36
C THR A 42 -9.69 4.57 -8.05
N VAL A 43 -8.68 5.42 -7.86
CA VAL A 43 -7.92 5.51 -6.61
C VAL A 43 -8.83 5.87 -5.44
N ARG A 44 -9.68 6.90 -5.58
CA ARG A 44 -10.68 7.27 -4.55
C ARG A 44 -11.60 6.11 -4.19
N ASN A 45 -12.10 5.37 -5.18
CA ASN A 45 -12.96 4.21 -4.91
C ASN A 45 -12.22 3.12 -4.11
N VAL A 46 -10.95 2.87 -4.46
CA VAL A 46 -10.10 1.92 -3.73
C VAL A 46 -9.86 2.40 -2.29
N LEU A 47 -9.49 3.67 -2.10
CA LEU A 47 -9.27 4.25 -0.78
C LEU A 47 -10.55 4.26 0.07
N SER A 48 -11.70 4.58 -0.51
CA SER A 48 -13.00 4.46 0.15
C SER A 48 -13.25 3.01 0.60
N THR A 49 -13.01 2.04 -0.28
CA THR A 49 -13.17 0.61 0.06
C THR A 49 -12.21 0.18 1.19
N MET A 50 -10.99 0.72 1.21
CA MET A 50 -10.03 0.47 2.28
C MET A 50 -10.46 1.12 3.60
N ALA A 51 -11.03 2.33 3.54
CA ALA A 51 -11.58 3.03 4.69
C ALA A 51 -12.78 2.28 5.29
N ASP A 52 -13.68 1.79 4.44
CA ASP A 52 -14.84 0.96 4.86
C ASP A 52 -14.41 -0.35 5.57
N ARG A 53 -13.17 -0.79 5.33
CA ARG A 53 -12.56 -1.98 5.95
C ARG A 53 -11.64 -1.65 7.12
N ASP A 54 -11.67 -0.41 7.62
CA ASP A 54 -10.85 0.06 8.74
C ASP A 54 -9.33 -0.08 8.52
N LEU A 55 -8.88 -0.23 7.27
CA LEU A 55 -7.45 -0.27 6.92
C LEU A 55 -6.84 1.13 7.00
N ILE A 56 -7.58 2.14 6.56
CA ILE A 56 -7.21 3.56 6.61
C ILE A 56 -8.39 4.34 7.18
N ARG A 57 -8.15 5.58 7.61
CA ARG A 57 -9.19 6.49 8.11
C ARG A 57 -9.07 7.85 7.45
N PRO A 58 -10.19 8.47 7.02
CA PRO A 58 -10.15 9.83 6.51
C PRO A 58 -9.68 10.80 7.60
N VAL A 59 -9.03 11.89 7.18
CA VAL A 59 -8.64 12.99 8.06
C VAL A 59 -9.70 14.07 8.04
N ASP A 60 -10.26 14.40 9.20
CA ASP A 60 -11.28 15.45 9.32
C ASP A 60 -10.77 16.79 8.77
N GLY A 61 -11.56 17.41 7.90
CA GLY A 61 -11.23 18.70 7.27
C GLY A 61 -10.18 18.63 6.15
N LYS A 62 -9.71 17.44 5.76
CA LYS A 62 -8.86 17.25 4.58
C LYS A 62 -9.49 16.26 3.60
N GLU A 63 -9.94 16.76 2.46
CA GLU A 63 -10.42 15.90 1.37
C GLU A 63 -9.29 15.01 0.86
N ASP A 64 -9.64 13.80 0.42
CA ASP A 64 -8.72 12.83 -0.21
C ASP A 64 -7.47 12.48 0.61
N THR A 65 -7.49 12.75 1.93
CA THR A 65 -6.39 12.48 2.84
C THR A 65 -6.79 11.45 3.88
N TYR A 66 -5.93 10.45 4.06
CA TYR A 66 -6.15 9.34 4.98
C TYR A 66 -4.92 9.07 5.83
N VAL A 67 -5.13 8.44 6.97
CA VAL A 67 -4.09 7.95 7.89
C VAL A 67 -4.27 6.45 8.14
N PRO A 68 -3.25 5.73 8.64
CA PRO A 68 -3.40 4.34 9.04
C PRO A 68 -4.60 4.11 9.98
N GLY A 69 -5.42 3.14 9.60
CA GLY A 69 -6.58 2.68 10.34
C GLY A 69 -6.21 1.60 11.36
N PRO A 70 -7.13 1.26 12.28
CA PRO A 70 -6.86 0.32 13.35
C PRO A 70 -6.50 -1.07 12.84
N VAL A 71 -6.99 -1.52 11.67
CA VAL A 71 -6.62 -2.84 11.13
C VAL A 71 -5.13 -2.87 10.77
N LEU A 72 -4.62 -1.85 10.08
CA LEU A 72 -3.18 -1.76 9.75
C LEU A 72 -2.30 -1.54 10.98
N VAL A 73 -2.75 -0.72 11.93
CA VAL A 73 -1.97 -0.44 13.15
C VAL A 73 -1.91 -1.66 14.07
N ASN A 74 -3.01 -2.43 14.17
CA ASN A 74 -3.05 -3.60 15.05
C ASN A 74 -2.57 -4.88 14.39
N SER A 75 -2.43 -4.95 13.06
CA SER A 75 -1.82 -6.11 12.38
C SER A 75 -0.36 -6.31 12.80
N ASP A 76 0.33 -5.24 13.20
CA ASP A 76 1.73 -5.27 13.66
C ASP A 76 1.88 -5.76 15.12
N ARG A 77 0.77 -5.95 15.86
CA ARG A 77 0.81 -6.41 17.27
C ARG A 77 0.83 -7.93 17.43
N HIS A 78 0.66 -8.69 16.36
CA HIS A 78 0.73 -10.15 16.40
C HIS A 78 1.92 -10.68 15.58
N GLY A 79 3.08 -10.71 16.22
CA GLY A 79 4.06 -11.77 15.98
C GLY A 79 4.87 -11.70 14.70
N LEU A 80 5.50 -10.56 14.39
CA LEU A 80 6.76 -10.64 13.66
C LEU A 80 7.84 -11.12 14.64
N ASP A 81 7.99 -12.44 14.74
CA ASP A 81 9.16 -13.06 15.37
C ASP A 81 10.38 -12.79 14.47
N PHE A 82 11.01 -11.63 14.69
CA PHE A 82 12.28 -11.27 14.04
C PHE A 82 13.41 -12.26 14.37
N GLY A 83 13.23 -13.14 15.37
CA GLY A 83 14.16 -14.23 15.67
C GLY A 83 14.18 -15.33 14.59
N LYS A 84 13.16 -15.41 13.74
CA LYS A 84 13.09 -16.34 12.58
C LYS A 84 13.52 -15.72 11.26
N ALA A 85 13.68 -14.39 11.20
CA ALA A 85 13.98 -13.68 9.94
C ALA A 85 15.46 -13.74 9.52
N SER A 86 16.36 -14.24 10.36
CA SER A 86 17.80 -14.31 10.05
C SER A 86 18.35 -15.70 9.74
N ASP A 87 17.60 -16.78 9.90
CA ASP A 87 18.06 -18.13 9.55
C ASP A 87 17.20 -18.75 8.44
N GLY A 88 17.35 -18.23 7.22
CA GLY A 88 16.63 -18.78 6.08
C GLY A 88 16.69 -17.96 4.80
N GLY A 89 17.84 -17.37 4.47
CA GLY A 89 18.08 -16.84 3.13
C GLY A 89 17.98 -17.98 2.10
N ALA A 90 16.79 -18.23 1.56
CA ALA A 90 16.58 -19.26 0.55
C ALA A 90 15.42 -18.92 -0.40
N HIS A 91 15.51 -17.78 -1.10
CA HIS A 91 14.84 -17.65 -2.40
C HIS A 91 15.76 -18.22 -3.48
N ARG A 92 15.85 -19.55 -3.57
CA ARG A 92 16.37 -20.22 -4.76
C ARG A 92 15.19 -20.43 -5.72
N TRP A 93 14.93 -19.43 -6.57
CA TRP A 93 14.06 -19.61 -7.72
C TRP A 93 14.75 -20.60 -8.67
N GLN A 94 14.20 -21.81 -8.77
CA GLN A 94 14.67 -22.79 -9.75
C GLN A 94 14.20 -22.32 -11.12
N SER A 95 15.10 -21.75 -11.90
CA SER A 95 14.96 -21.72 -13.36
C SER A 95 15.29 -23.13 -13.84
N SER A 96 14.29 -23.86 -14.34
CA SER A 96 14.55 -25.07 -15.12
C SER A 96 14.80 -24.66 -16.58
N ASP A 97 15.86 -25.27 -17.12
CA ASP A 97 16.31 -25.27 -18.53
C ASP A 97 15.20 -25.59 -19.53
#